data_AF-A0A9D8AZX3-F1
#
_entry.id   AF-A0A9D8AZX3-F1
#
_cell.length_a   1.000
_cell.length_b   1.000
_cell.length_c   1.000
_cell.angle_alpha   90.00
_cell.angle_beta   90.00
_cell.angle_gamma   90.00
#
_symmetry.space_group_name_H-M   'P 1'
#
loop_
_entity.id
_entity.type
_entity.pdbx_description
1 polymer ?
#
loop_
_entity_poly.entity_id
_entity_poly.type
_entity_poly.pdbx_seq_one_letter_code
_entity_poly.pdbx_strand_id
1 'polypeptide(L)'
;MKSRKLTLLIGIVIVSIATARPAPAQSTSAWTGYYFANPNLQGAPALVRDDANIDFNWGNASPAPGIPADNFSVRWTRWLYFDAPGNWTFVITVDDGARLFVDDQLALDAWQDQQATTRSITLNLTQAFHRVRLEYYDRSGAAQAQLQILSAHFPDWRGEYFNNATLSGTPTFTRNDSALNFNFGTAGPGGGIAADKFSARWTRSLYFRAGRYRFATRTHDGARLWVDNQLLIDRWRDQRVTTWTGEIALAEGDHLIRMEYYNASGAGIASLTWSALSGGAEIWRGEYFDNAGLTGAPAFTRDDAALNFNWGSASPGAGVSGPNWSVRWTTKRALTLPGYYTVTATADDGVRVWVNNTLLIDEWHDQSPTTYAALVYLASGTHDWRVEYYNHGGVAALAAQITPGAVAPDARTSPAPATGDIAIDTQSAYFVKRGADDAWQTAPNGYGGTAFALKNNPFAQLESKWARWYAPLPRPGLYDVAVYVPANIGTTRGARYAIAHADAYDWRTLDQTLYANQWVSLGIYYFSATGDEYVALSDATFESARATTLVVDAVRFSAR
;
A
#
# COMPACT_ATOMS: atom_id res chain seq x y z
N MET A 1 3.37 61.55 12.99
CA MET A 1 3.73 60.58 11.94
C MET A 1 3.52 59.17 12.49
N LYS A 2 2.47 58.46 12.02
CA LYS A 2 2.14 57.09 12.46
C LYS A 2 2.97 56.10 11.62
N SER A 3 3.82 55.28 12.23
CA SER A 3 4.38 54.11 11.58
C SER A 3 3.33 52.99 11.62
N ARG A 4 2.89 52.53 10.44
CA ARG A 4 2.07 51.32 10.33
C ARG A 4 3.01 50.12 10.42
N LYS A 5 2.88 49.34 11.50
CA LYS A 5 3.39 47.98 11.56
C LYS A 5 2.63 47.16 10.50
N LEU A 6 3.36 46.65 9.52
CA LEU A 6 2.83 45.72 8.53
C LEU A 6 2.79 44.33 9.20
N THR A 7 1.61 43.91 9.65
CA THR A 7 1.36 42.54 10.07
C THR A 7 1.45 41.66 8.83
N LEU A 8 2.47 40.79 8.77
CA LEU A 8 2.59 39.76 7.76
C LEU A 8 1.45 38.73 8.00
N LEU A 9 0.38 38.81 7.21
CA LEU A 9 -0.56 37.69 7.12
C LEU A 9 0.17 36.55 6.41
N ILE A 10 0.39 35.45 7.11
CA ILE A 10 0.75 34.16 6.51
C ILE A 10 -0.47 33.74 5.69
N GLY A 11 -0.45 34.04 4.39
CA GLY A 11 -1.43 33.51 3.45
C GLY A 11 -1.19 32.02 3.29
N ILE A 12 -2.10 31.21 3.82
CA ILE A 12 -2.19 29.78 3.49
C ILE A 12 -2.61 29.71 2.02
N VAL A 13 -1.66 29.47 1.12
CA VAL A 13 -1.96 29.15 -0.28
C VAL A 13 -2.26 27.65 -0.32
N ILE A 14 -3.54 27.30 -0.39
CA ILE A 14 -3.97 25.93 -0.70
C ILE A 14 -3.89 25.80 -2.22
N VAL A 15 -2.82 25.19 -2.72
CA VAL A 15 -2.78 24.74 -4.12
C VAL A 15 -3.44 23.36 -4.16
N SER A 16 -4.64 23.30 -4.72
CA SER A 16 -5.26 22.01 -5.08
C SER A 16 -4.63 21.51 -6.37
N ILE A 17 -3.96 20.36 -6.28
CA ILE A 17 -3.39 19.65 -7.42
C ILE A 17 -4.24 18.39 -7.64
N ALA A 18 -4.87 18.28 -8.81
CA ALA A 18 -5.39 17.02 -9.36
C ALA A 18 -4.71 16.86 -10.72
N THR A 19 -4.14 15.73 -11.15
CA THR A 19 -4.38 14.30 -10.89
C THR A 19 -3.07 13.53 -10.68
N ALA A 20 -3.08 12.48 -9.85
CA ALA A 20 -1.96 11.60 -9.55
C ALA A 20 -1.35 10.91 -10.78
N ARG A 21 -0.08 10.50 -10.68
CA ARG A 21 0.60 9.53 -11.57
C ARG A 21 1.18 8.43 -10.66
N PRO A 22 1.34 7.17 -11.06
CA PRO A 22 1.88 6.09 -10.23
C PRO A 22 3.33 5.69 -10.56
N ALA A 23 3.90 4.97 -9.59
CA ALA A 23 5.29 4.59 -9.43
C ALA A 23 5.78 3.36 -10.23
N PRO A 24 6.95 3.37 -10.89
CA PRO A 24 7.71 2.20 -11.34
C PRO A 24 8.08 1.33 -10.14
N ALA A 25 7.91 0.00 -10.21
CA ALA A 25 8.40 -0.88 -9.16
C ALA A 25 9.91 -1.14 -9.25
N GLN A 26 10.69 -0.11 -9.05
CA GLN A 26 11.79 -0.22 -8.10
C GLN A 26 11.71 1.01 -7.21
N SER A 27 10.68 1.08 -6.34
CA SER A 27 10.87 1.87 -5.13
C SER A 27 11.78 1.03 -4.24
N THR A 28 13.09 1.25 -4.36
CA THR A 28 13.98 0.94 -3.25
C THR A 28 13.41 1.66 -2.02
N SER A 29 13.66 1.18 -0.80
CA SER A 29 13.32 1.94 0.41
C SER A 29 14.11 3.27 0.51
N ALA A 30 14.94 3.56 -0.48
CA ALA A 30 15.84 4.69 -0.63
C ALA A 30 15.39 5.64 -1.75
N TRP A 31 15.94 6.84 -1.72
CA TRP A 31 15.91 7.80 -2.82
C TRP A 31 17.00 7.44 -3.83
N THR A 32 16.69 7.44 -5.12
CA THR A 32 17.78 7.42 -6.10
C THR A 32 18.32 8.83 -6.27
N GLY A 33 19.57 9.03 -5.85
CA GLY A 33 20.33 10.25 -6.04
C GLY A 33 21.16 10.20 -7.31
N TYR A 34 20.94 11.16 -8.21
CA TYR A 34 21.78 11.45 -9.37
C TYR A 34 22.66 12.65 -9.03
N TYR A 35 23.97 12.43 -8.93
CA TYR A 35 24.95 13.45 -8.57
C TYR A 35 25.68 13.93 -9.82
N PHE A 36 25.76 15.25 -9.98
CA PHE A 36 26.35 15.91 -11.15
C PHE A 36 27.53 16.77 -10.73
N ALA A 37 28.64 16.68 -11.47
CA ALA A 37 29.82 17.51 -11.28
C ALA A 37 29.67 18.91 -11.91
N ASN A 38 28.49 19.49 -11.77
CA ASN A 38 28.13 20.87 -12.15
C ASN A 38 26.89 21.29 -11.35
N PRO A 39 26.61 22.59 -11.16
CA PRO A 39 25.48 23.05 -10.35
C PRO A 39 24.14 23.04 -11.11
N ASN A 40 24.10 22.62 -12.38
CA ASN A 40 22.97 22.83 -13.28
C ASN A 40 22.19 21.56 -13.63
N LEU A 41 22.50 20.41 -12.99
CA LEU A 41 21.90 19.10 -13.29
C LEU A 41 22.04 18.69 -14.77
N GLN A 42 23.13 19.08 -15.41
CA GLN A 42 23.38 18.85 -16.84
C GLN A 42 24.28 17.64 -17.10
N GLY A 43 24.04 16.98 -18.24
CA GLY A 43 24.83 15.85 -18.71
C GLY A 43 24.47 14.52 -18.04
N ALA A 44 25.32 13.51 -18.25
CA ALA A 44 25.22 12.25 -17.52
C ALA A 44 25.63 12.46 -16.05
N PRO A 45 24.93 11.86 -15.08
CA PRO A 45 25.34 11.92 -13.68
C PRO A 45 26.71 11.25 -13.51
N ALA A 46 27.58 11.88 -12.71
CA ALA A 46 28.90 11.35 -12.37
C ALA A 46 28.80 10.21 -11.33
N LEU A 47 27.72 10.20 -10.54
CA LEU A 47 27.39 9.12 -9.62
C LEU A 47 25.87 8.93 -9.56
N VAL A 48 25.43 7.68 -9.57
CA VAL A 48 24.05 7.30 -9.24
C VAL A 48 24.12 6.34 -8.06
N ARG A 49 23.42 6.65 -6.97
CA ARG A 49 23.34 5.77 -5.81
C ARG A 49 21.99 5.87 -5.11
N ASP A 50 21.72 4.87 -4.28
CA ASP A 50 20.56 4.85 -3.40
C ASP A 50 20.91 5.49 -2.04
N ASP A 51 20.19 6.55 -1.68
CA ASP A 51 20.30 7.28 -0.42
C ASP A 51 19.07 6.98 0.44
N ALA A 52 19.26 6.31 1.58
CA ALA A 52 18.13 5.89 2.43
C ALA A 52 17.23 7.07 2.84
N ASN A 53 17.85 8.21 3.17
CA ASN A 53 17.22 9.48 3.48
C ASN A 53 17.95 10.62 2.77
N ILE A 54 17.25 11.74 2.54
CA ILE A 54 17.89 13.00 2.18
C ILE A 54 18.12 13.74 3.52
N ASP A 55 19.26 13.48 4.13
CA ASP A 55 19.70 14.06 5.39
C ASP A 55 21.22 14.25 5.38
N PHE A 56 21.68 15.17 4.53
CA PHE A 56 23.09 15.39 4.24
C PHE A 56 23.57 16.72 4.79
N ASN A 57 24.71 16.69 5.46
CA ASN A 57 25.51 17.86 5.81
C ASN A 57 26.97 17.53 5.44
N TRP A 58 27.41 18.04 4.29
CA TRP A 58 28.76 17.82 3.80
C TRP A 58 29.75 18.87 4.31
N GLY A 59 29.28 19.99 4.87
CA GLY A 59 30.13 21.14 5.15
C GLY A 59 30.87 21.54 3.87
N ASN A 60 32.18 21.79 3.96
CA ASN A 60 32.99 22.17 2.79
C ASN A 60 33.58 20.96 2.04
N ALA A 61 33.03 19.75 2.22
CA ALA A 61 33.55 18.53 1.63
C ALA A 61 32.74 18.09 0.40
N SER A 62 33.39 17.31 -0.47
CA SER A 62 32.70 16.67 -1.59
C SER A 62 31.77 15.54 -1.13
N PRO A 63 30.59 15.36 -1.76
CA PRO A 63 29.65 14.28 -1.42
C PRO A 63 30.15 12.88 -1.80
N ALA A 64 31.08 12.76 -2.74
CA ALA A 64 31.69 11.50 -3.18
C ALA A 64 32.89 11.72 -4.12
N PRO A 65 33.83 10.75 -4.23
CA PRO A 65 34.86 10.78 -5.27
C PRO A 65 34.27 11.00 -6.67
N GLY A 66 34.86 11.91 -7.43
CA GLY A 66 34.38 12.28 -8.78
C GLY A 66 33.35 13.41 -8.79
N ILE A 67 32.91 13.89 -7.63
CA ILE A 67 32.12 15.12 -7.47
C ILE A 67 33.02 16.22 -6.87
N PRO A 68 33.02 17.45 -7.38
CA PRO A 68 33.77 18.55 -6.77
C PRO A 68 33.20 18.93 -5.39
N ALA A 69 34.00 19.58 -4.55
CA ALA A 69 33.56 20.07 -3.24
C ALA A 69 32.55 21.21 -3.36
N ASP A 70 32.75 22.08 -4.35
CA ASP A 70 31.84 23.16 -4.73
C ASP A 70 31.30 22.93 -6.14
N ASN A 71 30.23 23.64 -6.54
CA ASN A 71 29.68 23.61 -7.90
C ASN A 71 29.20 22.22 -8.34
N PHE A 72 28.45 21.56 -7.46
CA PHE A 72 27.80 20.30 -7.78
C PHE A 72 26.28 20.41 -7.62
N SER A 73 25.55 19.43 -8.16
CA SER A 73 24.11 19.35 -7.97
C SER A 73 23.66 17.91 -7.82
N VAL A 74 22.51 17.74 -7.19
CA VAL A 74 21.92 16.43 -6.95
C VAL A 74 20.43 16.47 -7.27
N ARG A 75 19.96 15.44 -7.95
CA ARG A 75 18.54 15.17 -8.11
C ARG A 75 18.22 13.89 -7.37
N TRP A 76 17.37 13.96 -6.37
CA TRP A 76 16.77 12.78 -5.76
C TRP A 76 15.37 12.59 -6.31
N THR A 77 15.06 11.35 -6.67
CA THR A 77 13.70 10.96 -7.05
C THR A 77 13.27 9.74 -6.28
N ARG A 78 12.03 9.77 -5.79
CA ARG A 78 11.40 8.61 -5.19
C ARG A 78 9.90 8.67 -5.41
N TRP A 79 9.32 7.50 -5.58
CA TRP A 79 7.88 7.35 -5.47
C TRP A 79 7.50 6.99 -4.05
N LEU A 80 6.60 7.77 -3.47
CA LEU A 80 6.14 7.60 -2.11
C LEU A 80 4.64 7.30 -2.15
N TYR A 81 4.24 6.25 -1.44
CA TYR A 81 2.83 6.00 -1.18
C TYR A 81 2.38 6.88 -0.03
N PHE A 82 1.39 7.72 -0.31
CA PHE A 82 0.69 8.51 0.70
C PHE A 82 -0.52 7.70 1.11
N ASP A 83 -0.51 7.20 2.34
CA ASP A 83 -1.44 6.19 2.86
C ASP A 83 -2.83 6.73 3.21
N ALA A 84 -3.05 8.03 2.98
CA ALA A 84 -4.34 8.67 3.15
C ALA A 84 -4.43 9.97 2.35
N PRO A 85 -5.65 10.35 1.95
CA PRO A 85 -5.86 11.67 1.40
C PRO A 85 -5.72 12.72 2.51
N GLY A 86 -5.21 13.90 2.17
CA GLY A 86 -5.17 15.02 3.10
C GLY A 86 -3.92 15.87 2.99
N ASN A 87 -3.69 16.67 4.02
CA ASN A 87 -2.60 17.63 4.03
C ASN A 87 -1.29 16.96 4.46
N TRP A 88 -0.31 17.01 3.57
CA TRP A 88 1.06 16.54 3.78
C TRP A 88 2.02 17.71 3.71
N THR A 89 2.89 17.85 4.71
CA THR A 89 3.84 18.96 4.79
C THR A 89 5.24 18.49 4.45
N PHE A 90 5.83 19.08 3.43
CA PHE A 90 7.22 18.87 3.04
C PHE A 90 8.06 19.99 3.64
N VAL A 91 9.15 19.63 4.32
CA VAL A 91 10.09 20.57 4.94
C VAL A 91 11.48 20.31 4.35
N ILE A 92 12.10 21.34 3.78
CA ILE A 92 13.48 21.27 3.27
C ILE A 92 14.39 22.19 4.06
N THR A 93 15.63 21.77 4.29
CA THR A 93 16.72 22.63 4.79
C THR A 93 17.89 22.49 3.84
N VAL A 94 18.29 23.59 3.19
CA VAL A 94 19.29 23.55 2.10
C VAL A 94 20.25 24.74 2.15
N ASP A 95 21.50 24.48 1.77
CA ASP A 95 22.60 25.41 1.51
C ASP A 95 23.35 24.85 0.29
N ASP A 96 23.22 25.36 -0.94
CA ASP A 96 22.51 26.57 -1.37
C ASP A 96 21.02 26.34 -1.70
N GLY A 97 20.72 26.07 -2.98
CA GLY A 97 19.39 26.20 -3.57
C GLY A 97 18.72 24.86 -3.85
N ALA A 98 17.39 24.85 -3.83
CA ALA A 98 16.62 23.63 -4.11
C ALA A 98 15.25 23.88 -4.73
N ARG A 99 14.73 22.85 -5.41
CA ARG A 99 13.36 22.78 -5.93
C ARG A 99 12.73 21.46 -5.55
N LEU A 100 11.51 21.52 -5.01
CA LEU A 100 10.71 20.35 -4.70
C LEU A 100 9.60 20.20 -5.75
N PHE A 101 9.47 18.99 -6.28
CA PHE A 101 8.40 18.60 -7.17
C PHE A 101 7.60 17.44 -6.59
N VAL A 102 6.29 17.49 -6.76
CA VAL A 102 5.36 16.37 -6.52
C VAL A 102 4.58 16.12 -7.80
N ASP A 103 4.59 14.89 -8.30
CA ASP A 103 3.99 14.47 -9.59
C ASP A 103 4.45 15.30 -10.79
N ASP A 104 5.76 15.58 -10.81
CA ASP A 104 6.43 16.45 -11.79
C ASP A 104 5.98 17.91 -11.77
N GLN A 105 5.09 18.32 -10.84
CA GLN A 105 4.70 19.71 -10.64
C GLN A 105 5.62 20.39 -9.61
N LEU A 106 6.03 21.63 -9.90
CA LEU A 106 6.89 22.42 -9.01
C LEU A 106 6.06 22.89 -7.80
N ALA A 107 6.36 22.33 -6.63
CA ALA A 107 5.66 22.62 -5.38
C ALA A 107 6.36 23.71 -4.55
N LEU A 108 7.70 23.76 -4.58
CA LEU A 108 8.50 24.74 -3.88
C LEU A 108 9.72 25.10 -4.73
N ASP A 109 9.92 26.39 -4.97
CA ASP A 109 11.09 26.92 -5.68
C ASP A 109 11.93 27.82 -4.77
N ALA A 110 13.16 27.40 -4.53
CA ALA A 110 14.20 28.14 -3.81
C ALA A 110 15.55 27.98 -4.54
N TRP A 111 15.54 28.05 -5.88
CA TRP A 111 16.74 27.89 -6.70
C TRP A 111 17.61 29.15 -6.73
N GLN A 112 18.23 29.48 -5.60
CA GLN A 112 19.07 30.66 -5.41
C GLN A 112 20.19 30.38 -4.41
N ASP A 113 21.27 31.16 -4.50
CA ASP A 113 22.40 31.09 -3.57
C ASP A 113 21.94 31.60 -2.20
N GLN A 114 22.16 30.82 -1.15
CA GLN A 114 21.68 31.14 0.20
C GLN A 114 22.36 30.25 1.24
N GLN A 115 22.58 30.77 2.45
CA GLN A 115 22.97 29.95 3.59
C GLN A 115 21.86 28.96 3.97
N ALA A 116 22.20 27.93 4.76
CA ALA A 116 21.29 26.94 5.31
C ALA A 116 19.95 27.54 5.77
N THR A 117 18.92 27.34 4.93
CA THR A 117 17.60 27.93 5.13
C THR A 117 16.52 26.86 5.09
N THR A 118 15.65 26.85 6.10
CA THR A 118 14.50 25.95 6.15
C THR A 118 13.28 26.57 5.47
N ARG A 119 12.61 25.80 4.62
CA ARG A 119 11.31 26.15 4.01
C ARG A 119 10.36 24.97 4.08
N SER A 120 9.06 25.24 4.06
CA SER A 120 8.03 24.20 4.04
C SER A 120 6.89 24.52 3.09
N ILE A 121 6.24 23.49 2.57
CA ILE A 121 5.00 23.58 1.82
C ILE A 121 4.05 22.48 2.27
N THR A 122 2.77 22.81 2.41
CA THR A 122 1.70 21.83 2.67
C THR A 122 0.91 21.61 1.39
N LEU A 123 0.85 20.37 0.95
CA LEU A 123 0.08 19.95 -0.23
C LEU A 123 -1.07 19.07 0.22
N ASN A 124 -2.24 19.25 -0.38
CA ASN A 124 -3.33 18.30 -0.25
C ASN A 124 -3.09 17.18 -1.28
N LEU A 125 -2.78 15.98 -0.82
CA LEU A 125 -2.49 14.82 -1.66
C LEU A 125 -3.60 13.78 -1.52
N THR A 126 -3.81 13.00 -2.58
CA THR A 126 -4.70 11.84 -2.58
C THR A 126 -4.01 10.64 -1.92
N GLN A 127 -4.77 9.61 -1.53
CA GLN A 127 -4.19 8.34 -1.12
C GLN A 127 -3.67 7.59 -2.34
N ALA A 128 -2.43 7.85 -2.74
CA ALA A 128 -1.84 7.25 -3.92
C ALA A 128 -0.32 7.27 -3.84
N PHE A 129 0.33 6.60 -4.80
CA PHE A 129 1.72 6.92 -5.08
C PHE A 129 1.80 8.32 -5.67
N HIS A 130 2.70 9.14 -5.12
CA HIS A 130 3.09 10.41 -5.70
C HIS A 130 4.60 10.41 -5.95
N ARG A 131 5.03 11.00 -7.07
CA ARG A 131 6.46 11.13 -7.40
C ARG A 131 7.01 12.33 -6.68
N VAL A 132 7.89 12.12 -5.72
CA VAL A 132 8.60 13.22 -5.07
C VAL A 132 9.99 13.34 -5.68
N ARG A 133 10.34 14.56 -6.10
CA ARG A 133 11.67 14.89 -6.61
C ARG A 133 12.19 16.12 -5.90
N LEU A 134 13.35 16.00 -5.26
CA LEU A 134 14.11 17.13 -4.76
C LEU A 134 15.31 17.35 -5.68
N GLU A 135 15.41 18.55 -6.23
CA GLU A 135 16.60 19.04 -6.90
C GLU A 135 17.34 19.99 -5.96
N TYR A 136 18.67 19.92 -5.96
CA TYR A 136 19.54 20.69 -5.11
C TYR A 136 20.82 21.08 -5.86
N TYR A 137 21.38 22.24 -5.55
CA TYR A 137 22.75 22.58 -5.95
C TYR A 137 23.52 23.22 -4.79
N ASP A 138 24.83 23.01 -4.85
CA ASP A 138 25.83 23.76 -4.10
C ASP A 138 26.65 24.58 -5.10
N ARG A 139 26.83 25.87 -4.83
CA ARG A 139 27.68 26.75 -5.62
C ARG A 139 29.03 26.95 -4.97
N SER A 140 29.07 27.23 -3.67
CA SER A 140 30.32 27.39 -2.93
C SER A 140 30.12 27.36 -1.43
N GLY A 141 31.07 26.81 -0.70
CA GLY A 141 31.10 26.88 0.75
C GLY A 141 30.51 25.64 1.41
N ALA A 142 29.61 25.83 2.37
CA ALA A 142 29.06 24.73 3.14
C ALA A 142 27.83 24.14 2.45
N ALA A 143 27.88 22.84 2.13
CA ALA A 143 26.80 22.14 1.45
C ALA A 143 25.92 21.36 2.45
N GLN A 144 24.60 21.62 2.43
CA GLN A 144 23.60 20.90 3.22
C GLN A 144 22.32 20.64 2.42
N ALA A 145 21.73 19.46 2.57
CA ALA A 145 20.42 19.11 1.99
C ALA A 145 19.64 18.13 2.87
N GLN A 146 18.48 18.54 3.37
CA GLN A 146 17.59 17.72 4.19
C GLN A 146 16.14 17.81 3.68
N LEU A 147 15.41 16.69 3.71
CA LEU A 147 13.96 16.63 3.41
C LEU A 147 13.23 15.83 4.49
N GLN A 148 12.17 16.42 5.04
CA GLN A 148 11.19 15.76 5.90
C GLN A 148 9.80 15.83 5.27
N ILE A 149 9.01 14.76 5.45
CA ILE A 149 7.63 14.67 4.96
C ILE A 149 6.75 14.30 6.16
N LEU A 150 5.80 15.16 6.49
CA LEU A 150 4.96 15.06 7.68
C LEU A 150 3.50 14.82 7.26
N SER A 151 2.85 13.83 7.88
CA SER A 151 1.42 13.54 7.70
C SER A 151 0.56 14.16 8.80
N ALA A 152 -0.67 14.54 8.46
CA ALA A 152 -1.74 14.75 9.43
C ALA A 152 -2.57 13.47 9.70
N HIS A 153 -2.44 12.42 8.88
CA HIS A 153 -3.18 11.16 8.95
C HIS A 153 -2.24 9.98 9.26
N PHE A 154 -2.61 9.13 10.22
CA PHE A 154 -1.80 8.00 10.68
C PHE A 154 -2.71 6.77 10.79
N PRO A 155 -2.90 5.99 9.71
CA PRO A 155 -3.84 4.87 9.69
C PRO A 155 -3.35 3.68 10.53
N ASP A 156 -2.05 3.61 10.80
CA ASP A 156 -1.46 2.70 11.77
C ASP A 156 -1.15 3.42 13.09
N TRP A 157 0.09 3.36 13.57
CA TRP A 157 0.49 4.05 14.77
C TRP A 157 1.06 5.42 14.43
N ARG A 158 0.45 6.48 14.95
CA ARG A 158 1.07 7.81 14.97
C ARG A 158 2.24 7.78 15.94
N GLY A 159 3.45 7.64 15.41
CA GLY A 159 4.71 7.71 16.14
C GLY A 159 5.24 9.14 16.20
N GLU A 160 5.42 9.66 17.40
CA GLU A 160 6.07 10.94 17.68
C GLU A 160 7.41 10.66 18.33
N TYR A 161 8.50 11.18 17.76
CA TYR A 161 9.85 10.90 18.23
C TYR A 161 10.53 12.17 18.73
N PHE A 162 11.18 12.10 19.88
CA PHE A 162 11.75 13.25 20.58
C PHE A 162 13.22 13.03 20.88
N ASN A 163 14.06 14.03 20.61
CA ASN A 163 15.48 14.02 20.97
C ASN A 163 15.72 14.35 22.46
N ASN A 164 14.89 13.81 23.35
CA ASN A 164 15.03 13.85 24.80
C ASN A 164 14.27 12.65 25.41
N ALA A 165 14.62 12.23 26.63
CA ALA A 165 13.99 11.09 27.30
C ALA A 165 12.65 11.41 28.00
N THR A 166 12.11 12.63 27.83
CA THR A 166 11.00 13.16 28.65
C THR A 166 9.72 13.44 27.87
N LEU A 167 9.68 13.16 26.55
CA LEU A 167 8.58 13.53 25.65
C LEU A 167 8.25 15.03 25.70
N SER A 168 9.25 15.87 25.95
CA SER A 168 9.05 17.32 26.09
C SER A 168 9.29 18.05 24.77
N GLY A 169 8.59 19.18 24.61
CA GLY A 169 8.66 20.02 23.41
C GLY A 169 7.90 19.44 22.21
N THR A 170 8.20 19.97 21.03
CA THR A 170 7.69 19.44 19.76
C THR A 170 8.46 18.17 19.38
N PRO A 171 7.81 17.11 18.87
CA PRO A 171 8.51 15.97 18.30
C PRO A 171 9.52 16.41 17.24
N THR A 172 10.71 15.80 17.23
CA THR A 172 11.73 16.01 16.19
C THR A 172 11.21 15.57 14.82
N PHE A 173 10.48 14.46 14.78
CA PHE A 173 9.68 14.07 13.62
C PHE A 173 8.49 13.21 14.05
N THR A 174 7.54 13.03 13.12
CA THR A 174 6.43 12.09 13.26
C THR A 174 6.45 11.07 12.12
N ARG A 175 6.04 9.84 12.38
CA ARG A 175 5.98 8.74 11.39
C ARG A 175 4.71 7.91 11.57
N ASN A 176 4.20 7.35 10.48
CA ASN A 176 3.20 6.27 10.54
C ASN A 176 3.92 4.93 10.69
N ASP A 177 3.77 4.28 11.84
CA ASP A 177 4.41 3.02 12.18
C ASP A 177 3.43 1.86 12.01
N SER A 178 3.70 0.94 11.08
CA SER A 178 2.81 -0.19 10.79
C SER A 178 2.65 -1.16 11.97
N ALA A 179 3.67 -1.28 12.82
CA ALA A 179 3.65 -2.09 14.03
C ALA A 179 4.56 -1.51 15.12
N LEU A 180 4.21 -1.78 16.38
CA LEU A 180 5.10 -1.52 17.52
C LEU A 180 5.96 -2.75 17.80
N ASN A 181 7.02 -2.90 17.02
CA ASN A 181 8.02 -3.95 17.19
C ASN A 181 9.41 -3.47 16.73
N PHE A 182 10.01 -2.60 17.53
CA PHE A 182 11.26 -1.93 17.20
C PHE A 182 12.46 -2.56 17.91
N ASN A 183 13.52 -2.75 17.13
CA ASN A 183 14.89 -2.86 17.60
C ASN A 183 15.71 -1.76 16.91
N PHE A 184 15.85 -0.63 17.59
CA PHE A 184 16.60 0.53 17.11
C PHE A 184 18.12 0.32 17.18
N GLY A 185 18.58 -0.74 17.87
CA GLY A 185 20.00 -0.97 18.09
C GLY A 185 20.70 0.25 18.70
N THR A 186 21.97 0.45 18.34
CA THR A 186 22.78 1.60 18.77
C THR A 186 22.70 2.78 17.80
N ALA A 187 21.84 2.73 16.78
CA ALA A 187 21.68 3.79 15.80
C ALA A 187 20.56 4.77 16.16
N GLY A 188 19.64 4.37 17.04
CA GLY A 188 18.45 5.15 17.36
C GLY A 188 17.39 5.12 16.24
N PRO A 189 16.35 5.94 16.34
CA PRO A 189 15.24 5.95 15.39
C PRO A 189 15.54 6.69 14.06
N GLY A 190 16.71 7.33 13.92
CA GLY A 190 17.09 8.14 12.76
C GLY A 190 16.57 9.59 12.82
N GLY A 191 16.65 10.31 11.70
CA GLY A 191 16.03 11.65 11.55
C GLY A 191 16.56 12.73 12.50
N GLY A 192 17.88 12.71 12.77
CA GLY A 192 18.52 13.70 13.66
C GLY A 192 18.35 13.45 15.16
N ILE A 193 17.73 12.33 15.57
CA ILE A 193 17.65 11.91 16.98
C ILE A 193 18.92 11.15 17.36
N ALA A 194 19.47 11.46 18.53
CA ALA A 194 20.61 10.76 19.08
C ALA A 194 20.29 9.29 19.41
N ALA A 195 21.31 8.43 19.35
CA ALA A 195 21.16 7.00 19.65
C ALA A 195 20.65 6.72 21.08
N ASP A 196 21.02 7.60 22.02
CA ASP A 196 20.64 7.54 23.43
C ASP A 196 19.82 8.77 23.82
N LYS A 197 19.13 8.71 24.97
CA LYS A 197 18.37 9.81 25.56
C LYS A 197 17.26 10.33 24.66
N PHE A 198 16.59 9.43 23.95
CA PHE A 198 15.43 9.76 23.13
C PHE A 198 14.15 9.15 23.73
N SER A 199 13.00 9.62 23.25
CA SER A 199 11.71 9.06 23.61
C SER A 199 10.77 9.02 22.42
N ALA A 200 9.73 8.19 22.53
CA ALA A 200 8.70 8.07 21.51
C ALA A 200 7.32 7.91 22.14
N ARG A 201 6.29 8.44 21.46
CA ARG A 201 4.89 8.23 21.78
C ARG A 201 4.18 7.69 20.56
N TRP A 202 3.50 6.56 20.72
CA TRP A 202 2.66 5.95 19.70
C TRP A 202 1.20 6.00 20.11
N THR A 203 0.33 6.37 19.18
CA THR A 203 -1.13 6.39 19.37
C THR A 203 -1.84 5.72 18.20
N ARG A 204 -2.86 4.91 18.49
CA ARG A 204 -3.73 4.28 17.49
C ARG A 204 -5.09 3.94 18.08
N SER A 205 -6.16 4.10 17.30
CA SER A 205 -7.48 3.54 17.62
C SER A 205 -7.59 2.14 17.01
N LEU A 206 -7.94 1.14 17.82
CA LEU A 206 -8.06 -0.26 17.40
C LEU A 206 -9.43 -0.83 17.82
N TYR A 207 -10.06 -1.58 16.94
CA TYR A 207 -11.29 -2.31 17.25
C TYR A 207 -10.98 -3.53 18.12
N PHE A 208 -11.71 -3.69 19.23
CA PHE A 208 -11.73 -4.89 20.04
C PHE A 208 -13.15 -5.41 20.15
N ARG A 209 -13.29 -6.73 20.24
CA ARG A 209 -14.55 -7.34 20.68
C ARG A 209 -14.66 -7.23 22.19
N ALA A 210 -15.87 -7.33 22.71
CA ALA A 210 -16.07 -7.39 24.15
C ALA A 210 -15.31 -8.59 24.75
N GLY A 211 -14.48 -8.32 25.76
CA GLY A 211 -13.63 -9.34 26.35
C GLY A 211 -12.59 -8.78 27.31
N ARG A 212 -11.90 -9.69 28.01
CA ARG A 212 -10.75 -9.36 28.85
C ARG A 212 -9.48 -9.59 28.03
N TYR A 213 -8.62 -8.58 27.96
CA TYR A 213 -7.38 -8.60 27.21
C TYR A 213 -6.19 -8.42 28.14
N ARG A 214 -5.08 -9.08 27.80
CA ARG A 214 -3.75 -8.84 28.39
C ARG A 214 -2.90 -8.11 27.37
N PHE A 215 -2.42 -6.92 27.71
CA PHE A 215 -1.41 -6.21 26.95
C PHE A 215 -0.02 -6.47 27.55
N ALA A 216 1.00 -6.45 26.71
CA ALA A 216 2.40 -6.61 27.10
C ALA A 216 3.31 -5.62 26.39
N THR A 217 4.13 -4.88 27.14
CA THR A 217 5.21 -4.05 26.61
C THR A 217 6.54 -4.72 26.86
N ARG A 218 7.39 -4.89 25.84
CA ARG A 218 8.77 -5.36 26.01
C ARG A 218 9.74 -4.27 25.59
N THR A 219 10.46 -3.69 26.55
CA THR A 219 11.22 -2.45 26.31
C THR A 219 12.59 -2.41 26.99
N HIS A 220 13.49 -1.61 26.41
CA HIS A 220 14.79 -1.19 26.95
C HIS A 220 15.01 0.30 26.56
N ASP A 221 14.65 1.29 27.38
CA ASP A 221 14.37 1.26 28.81
C ASP A 221 12.87 1.27 29.15
N GLY A 222 12.37 2.38 29.69
CA GLY A 222 11.07 2.48 30.34
C GLY A 222 9.92 2.72 29.37
N ALA A 223 8.72 2.35 29.81
CA ALA A 223 7.50 2.56 29.05
C ALA A 223 6.26 2.77 29.92
N ARG A 224 5.26 3.40 29.33
CA ARG A 224 3.91 3.52 29.87
C ARG A 224 2.89 3.13 28.80
N LEU A 225 1.81 2.47 29.18
CA LEU A 225 0.74 2.05 28.27
C LEU A 225 -0.61 2.51 28.81
N TRP A 226 -1.40 3.13 27.95
CA TRP A 226 -2.80 3.48 28.22
C TRP A 226 -3.73 2.81 27.21
N VAL A 227 -4.91 2.44 27.69
CA VAL A 227 -6.06 2.01 26.88
C VAL A 227 -7.25 2.86 27.33
N ASP A 228 -7.88 3.60 26.41
CA ASP A 228 -8.95 4.58 26.69
C ASP A 228 -8.64 5.53 27.85
N ASN A 229 -7.43 6.11 27.80
CA ASN A 229 -6.89 6.98 28.84
C ASN A 229 -6.70 6.32 30.23
N GLN A 230 -6.95 5.02 30.39
CA GLN A 230 -6.62 4.28 31.61
C GLN A 230 -5.16 3.81 31.56
N LEU A 231 -4.34 4.23 32.54
CA LEU A 231 -2.94 3.83 32.65
C LEU A 231 -2.85 2.35 33.09
N LEU A 232 -2.45 1.50 32.17
CA LEU A 232 -2.41 0.04 32.35
C LEU A 232 -1.03 -0.48 32.77
N ILE A 233 0.04 0.11 32.22
CA ILE A 233 1.43 -0.22 32.58
C ILE A 233 2.14 1.10 32.86
N ASP A 234 2.79 1.20 34.04
CA ASP A 234 3.58 2.36 34.42
C ASP A 234 5.00 1.96 34.86
N ARG A 235 5.94 2.01 33.92
CA ARG A 235 7.33 1.60 34.12
C ARG A 235 8.27 2.62 33.49
N TRP A 236 8.08 3.90 33.83
CA TRP A 236 8.93 4.99 33.37
C TRP A 236 10.24 5.09 34.18
N ARG A 237 11.08 4.07 34.07
CA ARG A 237 12.38 3.96 34.77
C ARG A 237 13.40 3.20 33.94
N ASP A 238 14.68 3.39 34.25
CA ASP A 238 15.77 2.68 33.58
C ASP A 238 15.67 1.18 33.88
N GLN A 239 15.79 0.36 32.85
CA GLN A 239 15.61 -1.08 32.99
C GLN A 239 16.26 -1.84 31.83
N ARG A 240 16.75 -3.05 32.14
CA ARG A 240 17.12 -4.02 31.09
C ARG A 240 15.88 -4.41 30.28
N VAL A 241 16.10 -5.06 29.13
CA VAL A 241 15.02 -5.58 28.27
C VAL A 241 14.04 -6.42 29.11
N THR A 242 12.86 -5.87 29.39
CA THR A 242 11.89 -6.47 30.32
C THR A 242 10.50 -6.42 29.72
N THR A 243 9.74 -7.49 29.90
CA THR A 243 8.32 -7.53 29.55
C THR A 243 7.48 -7.20 30.78
N TRP A 244 6.59 -6.22 30.64
CA TRP A 244 5.55 -5.90 31.62
C TRP A 244 4.19 -6.15 31.02
N THR A 245 3.24 -6.59 31.84
CA THR A 245 1.87 -6.88 31.41
C THR A 245 0.86 -6.10 32.23
N GLY A 246 -0.31 -5.87 31.64
CA GLY A 246 -1.50 -5.38 32.32
C GLY A 246 -2.74 -5.93 31.64
N GLU A 247 -3.83 -6.06 32.40
CA GLU A 247 -5.09 -6.62 31.91
C GLU A 247 -6.23 -5.62 32.03
N ILE A 248 -7.10 -5.59 31.03
CA ILE A 248 -8.25 -4.70 30.98
C ILE A 248 -9.44 -5.41 30.34
N ALA A 249 -10.65 -5.12 30.83
CA ALA A 249 -11.88 -5.52 30.16
C ALA A 249 -12.27 -4.43 29.16
N LEU A 250 -12.47 -4.81 27.90
CA LEU A 250 -12.89 -3.93 26.83
C LEU A 250 -14.34 -4.26 26.46
N ALA A 251 -15.10 -3.21 26.16
CA ALA A 251 -16.38 -3.36 25.47
C ALA A 251 -16.11 -3.72 24.00
N GLU A 252 -17.17 -4.02 23.24
CA GLU A 252 -17.02 -4.11 21.80
C GLU A 252 -16.99 -2.71 21.20
N GLY A 253 -16.00 -2.44 20.34
CA GLY A 253 -15.85 -1.15 19.68
C GLY A 253 -14.40 -0.73 19.49
N ASP A 254 -14.21 0.53 19.08
CA ASP A 254 -12.91 1.14 18.92
C ASP A 254 -12.37 1.66 20.26
N HIS A 255 -11.10 1.35 20.53
CA HIS A 255 -10.39 1.72 21.75
C HIS A 255 -9.09 2.44 21.42
N LEU A 256 -8.80 3.55 22.12
CA LEU A 256 -7.57 4.32 21.93
C LEU A 256 -6.43 3.67 22.71
N ILE A 257 -5.40 3.23 22.00
CA ILE A 257 -4.17 2.71 22.58
C ILE A 257 -3.07 3.77 22.48
N ARG A 258 -2.40 4.05 23.60
CA ARG A 258 -1.23 4.92 23.65
C ARG A 258 -0.08 4.22 24.36
N MET A 259 1.05 4.07 23.67
CA MET A 259 2.30 3.62 24.29
C MET A 259 3.31 4.77 24.29
N GLU A 260 3.90 5.03 25.45
CA GLU A 260 5.04 5.92 25.59
C GLU A 260 6.28 5.10 25.94
N TYR A 261 7.44 5.52 25.44
CA TYR A 261 8.71 4.84 25.64
C TYR A 261 9.86 5.85 25.74
N TYR A 262 10.90 5.51 26.50
CA TYR A 262 12.19 6.19 26.40
C TYR A 262 13.37 5.22 26.44
N ASN A 263 14.48 5.68 25.85
CA ASN A 263 15.78 5.07 25.97
C ASN A 263 16.71 6.06 26.70
N ALA A 264 17.29 5.66 27.83
CA ALA A 264 18.30 6.45 28.51
C ALA A 264 19.69 6.21 27.92
N SER A 265 20.01 4.94 27.62
CA SER A 265 21.28 4.55 27.03
C SER A 265 21.26 3.17 26.38
N GLY A 266 22.16 2.93 25.43
CA GLY A 266 22.35 1.62 24.81
C GLY A 266 21.24 1.23 23.83
N ALA A 267 21.16 -0.05 23.47
CA ALA A 267 20.30 -0.49 22.38
C ALA A 267 18.81 -0.23 22.66
N GLY A 268 18.13 0.54 21.79
CA GLY A 268 16.71 0.84 21.94
C GLY A 268 15.82 -0.32 21.51
N ILE A 269 14.96 -0.82 22.39
CA ILE A 269 14.00 -1.89 22.08
C ILE A 269 12.63 -1.47 22.57
N ALA A 270 11.60 -1.58 21.72
CA ALA A 270 10.22 -1.33 22.11
C ALA A 270 9.23 -2.19 21.30
N SER A 271 8.48 -3.04 21.97
CA SER A 271 7.35 -3.74 21.35
C SER A 271 6.10 -3.76 22.22
N LEU A 272 4.94 -3.82 21.55
CA LEU A 272 3.62 -3.97 22.16
C LEU A 272 2.92 -5.19 21.58
N THR A 273 2.39 -6.06 22.43
CA THR A 273 1.52 -7.17 22.04
C THR A 273 0.29 -7.23 22.93
N TRP A 274 -0.75 -7.95 22.49
CA TRP A 274 -1.91 -8.25 23.31
C TRP A 274 -2.54 -9.60 22.95
N SER A 275 -3.28 -10.17 23.88
CA SER A 275 -4.08 -11.37 23.66
C SER A 275 -5.39 -11.32 24.45
N ALA A 276 -6.44 -11.93 23.91
CA ALA A 276 -7.68 -12.15 24.66
C ALA A 276 -7.47 -13.25 25.70
N LEU A 277 -7.94 -13.02 26.93
CA LEU A 277 -7.94 -13.98 28.04
C LEU A 277 -9.28 -14.67 28.21
N SER A 278 -10.38 -13.97 27.92
CA SER A 278 -11.76 -14.48 27.98
C SER A 278 -12.68 -13.54 27.21
N GLY A 279 -13.61 -14.06 26.40
CA GLY A 279 -14.25 -13.24 25.36
C GLY A 279 -13.23 -12.85 24.28
N GLY A 280 -13.62 -12.05 23.29
CA GLY A 280 -12.67 -11.51 22.31
C GLY A 280 -12.13 -12.47 21.23
N ALA A 281 -12.60 -13.73 21.17
CA ALA A 281 -12.24 -14.65 20.10
C ALA A 281 -12.87 -14.21 18.75
N GLU A 282 -12.22 -14.55 17.63
CA GLU A 282 -12.86 -14.48 16.31
C GLU A 282 -13.97 -15.55 16.28
N ILE A 283 -15.23 -15.10 16.27
CA ILE A 283 -16.39 -15.98 16.26
C ILE A 283 -17.31 -15.55 15.12
N TRP A 284 -17.80 -16.52 14.36
CA TRP A 284 -18.80 -16.33 13.32
C TRP A 284 -20.18 -16.34 13.92
N ARG A 285 -20.98 -15.30 13.65
CA ARG A 285 -22.40 -15.28 14.00
C ARG A 285 -23.19 -15.95 12.88
N GLY A 286 -23.66 -17.16 13.12
CA GLY A 286 -24.49 -17.95 12.21
C GLY A 286 -25.98 -17.70 12.42
N GLU A 287 -26.68 -17.35 11.36
CA GLU A 287 -28.14 -17.27 11.25
C GLU A 287 -28.63 -18.43 10.39
N TYR A 288 -29.35 -19.38 10.97
CA TYR A 288 -29.80 -20.62 10.32
C TYR A 288 -31.25 -20.51 9.90
N PHE A 289 -31.57 -20.83 8.66
CA PHE A 289 -32.90 -20.67 8.06
C PHE A 289 -33.47 -22.02 7.61
N ASP A 290 -34.76 -22.24 7.87
CA ASP A 290 -35.49 -23.43 7.43
C ASP A 290 -35.96 -23.36 5.97
N ASN A 291 -35.12 -22.79 5.11
CA ASN A 291 -35.30 -22.69 3.67
C ASN A 291 -33.94 -22.45 2.99
N ALA A 292 -33.77 -22.82 1.73
CA ALA A 292 -32.53 -22.60 0.98
C ALA A 292 -32.29 -21.13 0.57
N GLY A 293 -33.30 -20.26 0.69
CA GLY A 293 -33.27 -18.89 0.15
C GLY A 293 -32.78 -17.81 1.11
N LEU A 294 -32.36 -18.15 2.34
CA LEU A 294 -31.99 -17.19 3.39
C LEU A 294 -33.07 -16.13 3.66
N THR A 295 -34.34 -16.55 3.56
CA THR A 295 -35.50 -15.65 3.69
C THR A 295 -36.20 -15.80 5.04
N GLY A 296 -36.83 -14.71 5.50
CA GLY A 296 -37.57 -14.67 6.75
C GLY A 296 -36.68 -14.49 7.99
N ALA A 297 -37.24 -14.74 9.17
CA ALA A 297 -36.47 -14.79 10.40
C ALA A 297 -35.68 -16.11 10.48
N PRO A 298 -34.43 -16.11 10.99
CA PRO A 298 -33.71 -17.35 11.19
C PRO A 298 -34.44 -18.24 12.21
N ALA A 299 -34.44 -19.54 11.96
CA ALA A 299 -34.97 -20.56 12.87
C ALA A 299 -34.21 -20.53 14.21
N PHE A 300 -32.89 -20.33 14.15
CA PHE A 300 -32.06 -20.03 15.31
C PHE A 300 -30.78 -19.32 14.90
N THR A 301 -30.09 -18.75 15.90
CA THR A 301 -28.76 -18.17 15.73
C THR A 301 -27.76 -18.87 16.63
N ARG A 302 -26.53 -19.07 16.16
CA ARG A 302 -25.45 -19.69 16.93
C ARG A 302 -24.12 -18.98 16.65
N ASP A 303 -23.24 -19.03 17.63
CA ASP A 303 -21.87 -18.56 17.50
C ASP A 303 -20.94 -19.74 17.19
N ASP A 304 -20.22 -19.65 16.07
CA ASP A 304 -19.38 -20.71 15.52
C ASP A 304 -17.90 -20.28 15.51
N ALA A 305 -17.04 -21.05 16.20
CA ALA A 305 -15.61 -20.74 16.28
C ALA A 305 -14.87 -20.92 14.94
N ALA A 306 -15.39 -21.77 14.06
CA ALA A 306 -14.85 -22.01 12.73
C ALA A 306 -15.96 -22.46 11.77
N LEU A 307 -15.79 -22.16 10.48
CA LEU A 307 -16.64 -22.67 9.41
C LEU A 307 -16.02 -23.95 8.85
N ASN A 308 -16.29 -25.06 9.53
CA ASN A 308 -15.88 -26.40 9.12
C ASN A 308 -16.90 -27.42 9.64
N PHE A 309 -17.93 -27.66 8.85
CA PHE A 309 -19.08 -28.47 9.18
C PHE A 309 -19.24 -29.61 8.20
N ASN A 310 -19.49 -30.79 8.75
CA ASN A 310 -19.96 -31.95 8.00
C ASN A 310 -21.18 -32.49 8.74
N TRP A 311 -22.36 -32.08 8.28
CA TRP A 311 -23.63 -32.52 8.86
C TRP A 311 -24.07 -33.88 8.30
N GLY A 312 -23.50 -34.31 7.17
CA GLY A 312 -23.99 -35.48 6.46
C GLY A 312 -25.48 -35.30 6.12
N SER A 313 -26.32 -36.28 6.42
CA SER A 313 -27.78 -36.18 6.22
C SER A 313 -28.54 -35.56 7.41
N ALA A 314 -27.84 -35.06 8.43
CA ALA A 314 -28.46 -34.53 9.64
C ALA A 314 -28.88 -33.06 9.48
N SER A 315 -29.91 -32.67 10.25
CA SER A 315 -30.27 -31.25 10.40
C SER A 315 -29.19 -30.48 11.17
N PRO A 316 -28.93 -29.20 10.82
CA PRO A 316 -27.96 -28.36 11.52
C PRO A 316 -28.40 -27.92 12.93
N GLY A 317 -29.70 -28.06 13.27
CA GLY A 317 -30.21 -27.70 14.58
C GLY A 317 -31.73 -27.60 14.68
N ALA A 318 -32.20 -27.17 15.85
CA ALA A 318 -33.63 -27.07 16.14
C ALA A 318 -34.34 -26.10 15.20
N GLY A 319 -35.53 -26.46 14.73
CA GLY A 319 -36.33 -25.61 13.86
C GLY A 319 -35.89 -25.59 12.39
N VAL A 320 -34.89 -26.40 12.01
CA VAL A 320 -34.54 -26.66 10.60
C VAL A 320 -35.01 -28.08 10.26
N SER A 321 -36.03 -28.17 9.40
CA SER A 321 -36.77 -29.37 9.04
C SER A 321 -36.61 -29.71 7.55
N GLY A 322 -36.15 -30.93 7.29
CA GLY A 322 -35.98 -31.43 5.93
C GLY A 322 -34.65 -31.05 5.26
N PRO A 323 -34.49 -31.39 3.98
CA PRO A 323 -33.21 -31.31 3.28
C PRO A 323 -32.83 -29.91 2.79
N ASN A 324 -33.73 -28.93 2.91
CA ASN A 324 -33.61 -27.65 2.22
C ASN A 324 -33.47 -26.51 3.22
N TRP A 325 -32.25 -26.09 3.48
CA TRP A 325 -31.95 -25.08 4.49
C TRP A 325 -30.74 -24.25 4.09
N SER A 326 -30.55 -23.13 4.77
CA SER A 326 -29.44 -22.22 4.48
C SER A 326 -28.93 -21.55 5.74
N VAL A 327 -27.72 -21.03 5.66
CA VAL A 327 -27.08 -20.33 6.77
C VAL A 327 -26.31 -19.14 6.26
N ARG A 328 -26.38 -18.04 7.00
CA ARG A 328 -25.53 -16.88 6.83
C ARG A 328 -24.65 -16.73 8.05
N TRP A 329 -23.34 -16.76 7.85
CA TRP A 329 -22.37 -16.41 8.87
C TRP A 329 -21.82 -15.02 8.60
N THR A 330 -21.69 -14.22 9.66
CA THR A 330 -21.00 -12.92 9.61
C THR A 330 -19.93 -12.83 10.68
N THR A 331 -18.83 -12.13 10.39
CA THR A 331 -17.80 -11.84 11.39
C THR A 331 -17.04 -10.57 11.01
N LYS A 332 -16.44 -9.91 12.01
CA LYS A 332 -15.40 -8.89 11.80
C LYS A 332 -14.05 -9.47 12.15
N ARG A 333 -13.08 -9.29 11.26
CA ARG A 333 -11.71 -9.79 11.39
C ARG A 333 -10.70 -8.66 11.25
N ALA A 334 -9.82 -8.52 12.24
CA ALA A 334 -8.72 -7.57 12.18
C ALA A 334 -7.47 -8.23 11.58
N LEU A 335 -6.96 -7.67 10.50
CA LEU A 335 -5.73 -8.12 9.84
C LEU A 335 -4.57 -7.22 10.28
N THR A 336 -3.51 -7.82 10.79
CA THR A 336 -2.34 -7.11 11.31
C THR A 336 -1.31 -6.75 10.24
N LEU A 337 -1.37 -7.39 9.08
CA LEU A 337 -0.52 -7.11 7.93
C LEU A 337 -1.39 -7.00 6.67
N PRO A 338 -1.17 -5.97 5.82
CA PRO A 338 -1.77 -5.93 4.51
C PRO A 338 -1.17 -7.03 3.62
N GLY A 339 -1.92 -7.50 2.63
CA GLY A 339 -1.40 -8.48 1.68
C GLY A 339 -2.49 -9.22 0.93
N TYR A 340 -2.06 -10.16 0.09
CA TYR A 340 -2.96 -11.09 -0.56
C TYR A 340 -3.41 -12.16 0.43
N TYR A 341 -4.69 -12.50 0.35
CA TYR A 341 -5.31 -13.58 1.10
C TYR A 341 -6.02 -14.50 0.13
N THR A 342 -5.81 -15.80 0.32
CA THR A 342 -6.58 -16.83 -0.37
C THR A 342 -7.80 -17.14 0.47
N VAL A 343 -8.97 -16.90 -0.10
CA VAL A 343 -10.26 -17.33 0.45
C VAL A 343 -10.59 -18.66 -0.20
N THR A 344 -10.82 -19.70 0.60
CA THR A 344 -11.27 -21.00 0.12
C THR A 344 -12.64 -21.34 0.70
N ALA A 345 -13.49 -21.94 -0.13
CA ALA A 345 -14.79 -22.46 0.29
C ALA A 345 -15.03 -23.81 -0.36
N THR A 346 -15.25 -24.84 0.46
CA THR A 346 -15.72 -26.16 0.05
C THR A 346 -17.18 -26.27 0.45
N ALA A 347 -18.07 -26.58 -0.48
CA ALA A 347 -19.49 -26.74 -0.19
C ALA A 347 -20.12 -27.86 -1.02
N ASP A 348 -21.03 -28.60 -0.39
CA ASP A 348 -22.05 -29.41 -1.05
C ASP A 348 -23.28 -28.53 -1.29
N ASP A 349 -23.70 -28.39 -2.54
CA ASP A 349 -24.57 -27.33 -3.07
C ASP A 349 -23.97 -25.92 -2.97
N GLY A 350 -24.77 -24.91 -2.61
CA GLY A 350 -24.42 -23.53 -2.89
C GLY A 350 -23.56 -22.86 -1.83
N VAL A 351 -22.59 -22.07 -2.27
CA VAL A 351 -21.78 -21.21 -1.39
C VAL A 351 -21.52 -19.85 -2.01
N ARG A 352 -21.58 -18.83 -1.15
CA ARG A 352 -21.13 -17.48 -1.48
C ARG A 352 -20.25 -16.91 -0.37
N VAL A 353 -19.19 -16.21 -0.73
CA VAL A 353 -18.27 -15.59 0.25
C VAL A 353 -18.05 -14.13 -0.09
N TRP A 354 -18.17 -13.25 0.91
CA TRP A 354 -17.91 -11.83 0.78
C TRP A 354 -16.89 -11.34 1.79
N VAL A 355 -16.13 -10.32 1.38
CA VAL A 355 -15.29 -9.49 2.25
C VAL A 355 -15.60 -8.03 1.99
N ASN A 356 -15.82 -7.23 3.04
CA ASN A 356 -16.23 -5.82 2.95
C ASN A 356 -17.42 -5.61 2.00
N ASN A 357 -18.39 -6.53 2.07
CA ASN A 357 -19.57 -6.58 1.21
C ASN A 357 -19.29 -6.85 -0.30
N THR A 358 -18.04 -7.15 -0.67
CA THR A 358 -17.63 -7.56 -2.02
C THR A 358 -17.68 -9.07 -2.16
N LEU A 359 -18.39 -9.59 -3.17
CA LEU A 359 -18.55 -11.03 -3.45
C LEU A 359 -17.27 -11.58 -4.09
N LEU A 360 -16.71 -12.64 -3.53
CA LEU A 360 -15.44 -13.26 -3.97
C LEU A 360 -15.66 -14.64 -4.60
N ILE A 361 -16.59 -15.42 -4.06
CA ILE A 361 -16.98 -16.74 -4.56
C ILE A 361 -18.48 -16.70 -4.73
N ASP A 362 -18.98 -16.99 -5.92
CA ASP A 362 -20.41 -17.04 -6.24
C ASP A 362 -20.82 -18.34 -6.93
N GLU A 363 -20.99 -19.38 -6.12
CA GLU A 363 -21.30 -20.73 -6.59
C GLU A 363 -22.64 -21.14 -5.99
N TRP A 364 -23.68 -20.36 -6.28
CA TRP A 364 -25.03 -20.54 -5.74
C TRP A 364 -25.89 -21.48 -6.59
N HIS A 365 -25.41 -22.70 -6.79
CA HIS A 365 -26.09 -23.75 -7.52
C HIS A 365 -25.83 -25.13 -6.89
N ASP A 366 -26.65 -26.11 -7.24
CA ASP A 366 -26.53 -27.48 -6.73
C ASP A 366 -25.25 -28.13 -7.28
N GLN A 367 -24.53 -28.86 -6.44
CA GLN A 367 -23.26 -29.51 -6.78
C GLN A 367 -22.81 -30.47 -5.69
N SER A 368 -21.98 -31.45 -6.05
CA SER A 368 -21.24 -32.24 -5.04
C SER A 368 -20.20 -31.39 -4.31
N PRO A 369 -19.63 -31.85 -3.16
CA PRO A 369 -18.62 -31.12 -2.41
C PRO A 369 -17.45 -30.63 -3.29
N THR A 370 -17.42 -29.34 -3.59
CA THR A 370 -16.46 -28.73 -4.52
C THR A 370 -15.75 -27.58 -3.83
N THR A 371 -14.42 -27.49 -4.04
CA THR A 371 -13.60 -26.43 -3.45
C THR A 371 -13.35 -25.32 -4.45
N TYR A 372 -13.71 -24.12 -4.05
CA TYR A 372 -13.46 -22.89 -4.76
C TYR A 372 -12.43 -22.05 -4.02
N ALA A 373 -11.68 -21.27 -4.78
CA ALA A 373 -10.69 -20.36 -4.23
C ALA A 373 -10.74 -19.03 -4.95
N ALA A 374 -10.70 -17.95 -4.17
CA ALA A 374 -10.55 -16.59 -4.65
C ALA A 374 -9.34 -15.95 -3.98
N LEU A 375 -8.62 -15.11 -4.72
CA LEU A 375 -7.56 -14.29 -4.17
C LEU A 375 -8.09 -12.87 -3.99
N VAL A 376 -7.83 -12.28 -2.83
CA VAL A 376 -8.22 -10.89 -2.53
C VAL A 376 -7.06 -10.18 -1.85
N TYR A 377 -6.77 -8.95 -2.25
CA TYR A 377 -5.86 -8.08 -1.51
C TYR A 377 -6.65 -7.39 -0.39
N LEU A 378 -6.13 -7.44 0.84
CA LEU A 378 -6.72 -6.78 2.00
C LEU A 378 -5.68 -5.90 2.67
N ALA A 379 -6.07 -4.67 3.01
CA ALA A 379 -5.26 -3.78 3.82
C ALA A 379 -5.11 -4.31 5.27
N SER A 380 -4.21 -3.72 6.05
CA SER A 380 -4.29 -3.88 7.51
C SER A 380 -5.56 -3.18 8.02
N GLY A 381 -6.13 -3.69 9.11
CA GLY A 381 -7.35 -3.14 9.70
C GLY A 381 -8.48 -4.15 9.78
N THR A 382 -9.68 -3.66 10.09
CA THR A 382 -10.87 -4.49 10.32
C THR A 382 -11.64 -4.68 9.02
N HIS A 383 -11.94 -5.93 8.69
CA HIS A 383 -12.73 -6.32 7.53
C HIS A 383 -14.01 -7.02 7.98
N ASP A 384 -15.12 -6.74 7.29
CA ASP A 384 -16.38 -7.46 7.42
C ASP A 384 -16.33 -8.71 6.54
N TRP A 385 -16.80 -9.83 7.07
CA TRP A 385 -16.83 -11.12 6.37
C TRP A 385 -18.23 -11.68 6.41
N ARG A 386 -18.68 -12.22 5.28
CA ARG A 386 -19.93 -12.97 5.18
C ARG A 386 -19.71 -14.25 4.41
N VAL A 387 -20.26 -15.35 4.91
CA VAL A 387 -20.36 -16.62 4.17
C VAL A 387 -21.82 -17.01 4.16
N GLU A 388 -22.35 -17.32 2.99
CA GLU A 388 -23.68 -17.90 2.83
C GLU A 388 -23.55 -19.30 2.26
N TYR A 389 -24.40 -20.19 2.73
CA TYR A 389 -24.46 -21.58 2.32
C TYR A 389 -25.91 -22.01 2.17
N TYR A 390 -26.23 -22.86 1.21
CA TYR A 390 -27.48 -23.62 1.23
C TYR A 390 -27.22 -25.10 0.97
N ASN A 391 -28.09 -25.92 1.54
CA ASN A 391 -28.21 -27.34 1.26
C ASN A 391 -29.52 -27.60 0.51
N HIS A 392 -29.49 -28.47 -0.49
CA HIS A 392 -30.64 -28.88 -1.30
C HIS A 392 -30.62 -30.40 -1.53
N GLY A 393 -30.89 -31.17 -0.46
CA GLY A 393 -30.85 -32.64 -0.52
C GLY A 393 -29.53 -33.21 -0.03
N GLY A 394 -29.34 -34.51 -0.27
CA GLY A 394 -28.03 -35.16 -0.14
C GLY A 394 -27.35 -35.09 1.23
N VAL A 395 -26.03 -35.05 1.16
CA VAL A 395 -25.14 -34.80 2.30
C VAL A 395 -24.87 -33.29 2.37
N ALA A 396 -24.69 -32.75 3.57
CA ALA A 396 -24.45 -31.34 3.79
C ALA A 396 -23.06 -31.13 4.37
N ALA A 397 -22.21 -30.37 3.67
CA ALA A 397 -20.87 -30.05 4.11
C ALA A 397 -20.46 -28.64 3.69
N LEU A 398 -19.78 -27.93 4.59
CA LEU A 398 -19.22 -26.61 4.36
C LEU A 398 -17.87 -26.50 5.08
N ALA A 399 -16.85 -26.05 4.37
CA ALA A 399 -15.64 -25.52 4.99
C ALA A 399 -15.25 -24.20 4.33
N ALA A 400 -15.04 -23.14 5.10
CA ALA A 400 -14.59 -21.86 4.56
C ALA A 400 -13.42 -21.32 5.37
N GLN A 401 -12.35 -20.88 4.70
CA GLN A 401 -11.12 -20.40 5.32
C GLN A 401 -10.58 -19.19 4.58
N ILE A 402 -9.79 -18.39 5.29
CA ILE A 402 -8.97 -17.34 4.71
C ILE A 402 -7.55 -17.50 5.27
N THR A 403 -6.59 -17.61 4.35
CA THR A 403 -5.19 -17.79 4.66
C THR A 403 -4.35 -16.69 3.99
N PRO A 404 -3.31 -16.17 4.66
CA PRO A 404 -2.35 -15.29 4.00
C PRO A 404 -1.75 -15.98 2.77
N GLY A 405 -1.87 -15.35 1.60
CA GLY A 405 -1.26 -15.79 0.35
C GLY A 405 0.10 -15.14 0.19
N ALA A 406 1.18 -15.91 0.37
CA ALA A 406 2.55 -15.38 0.36
C ALA A 406 3.03 -14.87 -1.02
N VAL A 407 2.34 -15.22 -2.11
CA VAL A 407 2.73 -14.86 -3.47
C VAL A 407 1.49 -14.67 -4.34
N ALA A 408 1.46 -13.60 -5.12
CA ALA A 408 0.48 -13.41 -6.16
C ALA A 408 0.75 -14.45 -7.28
N PRO A 409 -0.19 -15.33 -7.66
CA PRO A 409 0.09 -16.41 -8.60
C PRO A 409 0.43 -15.85 -9.99
N ASP A 410 1.24 -16.62 -10.74
CA ASP A 410 1.63 -16.33 -12.12
C ASP A 410 0.41 -16.12 -13.04
N ALA A 411 0.61 -15.31 -14.09
CA ALA A 411 -0.40 -14.97 -15.07
C ALA A 411 -0.93 -16.25 -15.77
N ARG A 412 -2.26 -16.42 -15.80
CA ARG A 412 -2.91 -17.60 -16.40
C ARG A 412 -3.65 -17.22 -17.67
N THR A 413 -3.78 -18.17 -18.60
CA THR A 413 -4.62 -17.98 -19.78
C THR A 413 -6.05 -17.66 -19.38
N SER A 414 -6.68 -16.78 -20.15
CA SER A 414 -8.05 -16.31 -19.94
C SER A 414 -8.85 -16.47 -21.23
N PRO A 415 -10.17 -16.71 -21.16
CA PRO A 415 -11.06 -16.64 -22.32
C PRO A 415 -11.00 -15.27 -23.02
N ALA A 416 -11.49 -15.18 -24.26
CA ALA A 416 -11.69 -13.92 -24.97
C ALA A 416 -12.74 -13.01 -24.29
N PRO A 417 -12.82 -11.70 -24.61
CA PRO A 417 -13.80 -10.79 -24.02
C PRO A 417 -15.22 -11.23 -24.34
N ALA A 418 -16.05 -11.33 -23.30
CA ALA A 418 -17.47 -11.63 -23.39
C ALA A 418 -18.31 -10.34 -23.51
N THR A 419 -19.58 -10.48 -23.83
CA THR A 419 -20.53 -9.35 -23.85
C THR A 419 -20.59 -8.69 -22.48
N GLY A 420 -20.27 -7.39 -22.41
CA GLY A 420 -20.22 -6.61 -21.16
C GLY A 420 -18.81 -6.39 -20.61
N ASP A 421 -17.80 -7.09 -21.14
CA ASP A 421 -16.39 -6.79 -20.85
C ASP A 421 -15.96 -5.48 -21.51
N ILE A 422 -15.02 -4.79 -20.87
CA ILE A 422 -14.42 -3.57 -21.39
C ILE A 422 -13.05 -3.92 -21.93
N ALA A 423 -12.92 -4.01 -23.25
CA ALA A 423 -11.64 -4.19 -23.93
C ALA A 423 -11.15 -2.87 -24.52
N ILE A 424 -9.93 -2.49 -24.17
CA ILE A 424 -9.26 -1.26 -24.58
C ILE A 424 -8.09 -1.66 -25.46
N ASP A 425 -8.25 -1.44 -26.76
CA ASP A 425 -7.19 -1.66 -27.74
C ASP A 425 -6.35 -0.38 -27.96
N THR A 426 -5.23 -0.51 -28.66
CA THR A 426 -4.30 0.55 -29.07
C THR A 426 -4.94 1.68 -29.89
N GLN A 427 -6.11 1.43 -30.49
CA GLN A 427 -6.90 2.42 -31.23
C GLN A 427 -7.95 3.14 -30.37
N SER A 428 -8.11 2.74 -29.10
CA SER A 428 -9.10 3.31 -28.19
C SER A 428 -8.74 4.72 -27.72
N ALA A 429 -9.76 5.55 -27.49
CA ALA A 429 -9.59 6.86 -26.84
C ALA A 429 -9.06 6.76 -25.39
N TYR A 430 -9.17 5.58 -24.78
CA TYR A 430 -8.68 5.31 -23.42
C TYR A 430 -7.26 4.74 -23.40
N PHE A 431 -6.62 4.58 -24.57
CA PHE A 431 -5.23 4.20 -24.69
C PHE A 431 -4.34 5.44 -24.86
N VAL A 432 -3.28 5.54 -24.06
CA VAL A 432 -2.30 6.63 -24.14
C VAL A 432 -0.90 6.05 -24.15
N LYS A 433 -0.07 6.48 -25.10
CA LYS A 433 1.37 6.17 -25.16
C LYS A 433 2.22 7.42 -25.04
N ARG A 434 3.44 7.29 -24.48
CA ARG A 434 4.44 8.35 -24.38
C ARG A 434 5.81 7.86 -24.85
N GLY A 435 6.66 8.79 -25.29
CA GLY A 435 8.03 8.55 -25.77
C GLY A 435 8.16 8.98 -27.24
N ALA A 436 9.41 9.14 -27.72
CA ALA A 436 9.65 9.53 -29.11
C ALA A 436 9.00 8.52 -30.09
N ASP A 437 8.24 9.04 -31.07
CA ASP A 437 7.41 8.23 -31.97
C ASP A 437 8.22 7.29 -32.87
N ASP A 438 9.48 7.63 -33.15
CA ASP A 438 10.41 6.83 -33.96
C ASP A 438 10.78 5.47 -33.32
N ALA A 439 10.47 5.28 -32.04
CA ALA A 439 10.74 4.06 -31.30
C ALA A 439 9.52 3.13 -31.14
N TRP A 440 8.33 3.57 -31.54
CA TRP A 440 7.09 2.79 -31.51
C TRP A 440 6.82 2.20 -32.90
N GLN A 441 7.08 0.90 -33.08
CA GLN A 441 6.80 0.23 -34.35
C GLN A 441 5.40 -0.36 -34.33
N THR A 442 4.57 -0.04 -35.33
CA THR A 442 3.31 -0.74 -35.53
C THR A 442 3.57 -2.20 -35.86
N ALA A 443 2.83 -3.10 -35.23
CA ALA A 443 2.94 -4.53 -35.42
C ALA A 443 1.57 -5.14 -35.80
N PRO A 444 1.54 -6.12 -36.72
CA PRO A 444 0.29 -6.79 -37.12
C PRO A 444 -0.20 -7.73 -36.01
N ASN A 445 -1.41 -8.30 -36.16
CA ASN A 445 -1.93 -9.37 -35.28
C ASN A 445 -2.23 -8.97 -33.82
N GLY A 446 -2.26 -7.67 -33.53
CA GLY A 446 -2.88 -7.15 -32.31
C GLY A 446 -4.37 -7.49 -32.26
N TYR A 447 -4.94 -7.47 -31.05
CA TYR A 447 -6.38 -7.39 -30.89
C TYR A 447 -6.89 -6.13 -31.64
N GLY A 448 -8.03 -6.21 -32.34
CA GLY A 448 -8.47 -5.10 -33.19
C GLY A 448 -7.62 -4.87 -34.47
N GLY A 449 -6.57 -5.68 -34.70
CA GLY A 449 -5.78 -5.69 -35.93
C GLY A 449 -4.45 -4.91 -35.86
N THR A 450 -4.18 -4.20 -34.76
CA THR A 450 -2.94 -3.41 -34.60
C THR A 450 -2.39 -3.50 -33.19
N ALA A 451 -1.09 -3.76 -33.06
CA ALA A 451 -0.33 -3.67 -31.82
C ALA A 451 0.85 -2.69 -32.00
N PHE A 452 1.56 -2.42 -30.92
CA PHE A 452 2.87 -1.77 -30.96
C PHE A 452 3.98 -2.66 -30.43
N ALA A 453 5.17 -2.52 -31.02
CA ALA A 453 6.40 -3.15 -30.59
C ALA A 453 7.47 -2.09 -30.32
N LEU A 454 8.23 -2.28 -29.25
CA LEU A 454 9.34 -1.41 -28.88
C LEU A 454 10.49 -2.20 -28.25
N LYS A 455 11.71 -1.64 -28.34
CA LYS A 455 12.89 -2.24 -27.70
C LYS A 455 12.93 -1.94 -26.22
N ASN A 456 13.30 -2.95 -25.43
CA ASN A 456 13.36 -2.88 -23.99
C ASN A 456 14.54 -2.03 -23.46
N ASN A 457 14.48 -1.69 -22.18
CA ASN A 457 15.45 -0.92 -21.43
C ASN A 457 15.74 -1.60 -20.06
N PRO A 458 17.00 -1.70 -19.61
CA PRO A 458 17.38 -2.38 -18.37
C PRO A 458 17.06 -1.63 -17.08
N PHE A 459 16.74 -0.32 -17.14
CA PHE A 459 16.60 0.51 -15.95
C PHE A 459 15.22 1.16 -15.83
N ALA A 460 14.58 1.02 -14.65
CA ALA A 460 13.32 1.69 -14.29
C ALA A 460 13.39 3.23 -14.29
N GLN A 461 14.60 3.77 -14.35
CA GLN A 461 14.90 5.20 -14.26
C GLN A 461 14.96 5.91 -15.61
N LEU A 462 14.68 5.16 -16.67
CA LEU A 462 14.57 5.63 -18.04
C LEU A 462 13.27 5.09 -18.65
N GLU A 463 12.12 5.26 -17.97
CA GLU A 463 10.79 5.10 -18.60
C GLU A 463 10.60 6.15 -19.69
N SER A 464 11.38 6.01 -20.76
CA SER A 464 11.38 6.87 -21.92
C SER A 464 10.13 6.61 -22.75
N LYS A 465 9.60 5.38 -22.64
CA LYS A 465 8.43 4.89 -23.36
C LYS A 465 7.53 4.10 -22.44
N TRP A 466 6.24 4.43 -22.47
CA TRP A 466 5.22 3.69 -21.76
C TRP A 466 3.88 3.80 -22.46
N ALA A 467 3.00 2.85 -22.15
CA ALA A 467 1.61 2.81 -22.55
C ALA A 467 0.70 2.66 -21.32
N ARG A 468 -0.51 3.21 -21.41
CA ARG A 468 -1.56 3.13 -20.40
C ARG A 468 -2.91 2.87 -21.06
N TRP A 469 -3.70 2.02 -20.43
CA TRP A 469 -5.09 1.75 -20.76
C TRP A 469 -5.95 2.19 -19.57
N TYR A 470 -6.51 3.39 -19.65
CA TYR A 470 -7.38 3.95 -18.62
C TYR A 470 -8.71 3.21 -18.59
N ALA A 471 -9.15 2.75 -17.43
CA ALA A 471 -10.29 1.87 -17.28
C ALA A 471 -11.60 2.69 -17.20
N PRO A 472 -12.43 2.76 -18.26
CA PRO A 472 -13.69 3.52 -18.24
C PRO A 472 -14.80 2.68 -17.60
N LEU A 473 -14.57 2.26 -16.36
CA LEU A 473 -15.43 1.30 -15.69
C LEU A 473 -16.76 1.95 -15.29
N PRO A 474 -17.91 1.30 -15.53
CA PRO A 474 -19.23 1.90 -15.31
C PRO A 474 -19.61 1.97 -13.83
N ARG A 475 -18.94 1.20 -12.97
CA ARG A 475 -19.21 1.13 -11.53
C ARG A 475 -17.99 0.60 -10.76
N PRO A 476 -17.83 1.00 -9.49
CA PRO A 476 -16.84 0.39 -8.61
C PRO A 476 -17.11 -1.11 -8.46
N GLY A 477 -16.06 -1.92 -8.32
CA GLY A 477 -16.19 -3.37 -8.19
C GLY A 477 -14.89 -4.12 -8.46
N LEU A 478 -14.93 -5.44 -8.29
CA LEU A 478 -13.82 -6.29 -8.71
C LEU A 478 -13.86 -6.50 -10.23
N TYR A 479 -12.70 -6.39 -10.85
CA TYR A 479 -12.51 -6.69 -12.26
C TYR A 479 -11.34 -7.66 -12.42
N ASP A 480 -11.57 -8.73 -13.17
CA ASP A 480 -10.47 -9.51 -13.73
C ASP A 480 -9.84 -8.72 -14.87
N VAL A 481 -8.57 -8.41 -14.69
CA VAL A 481 -7.76 -7.62 -15.62
C VAL A 481 -6.94 -8.59 -16.44
N ALA A 482 -7.10 -8.57 -17.76
CA ALA A 482 -6.34 -9.40 -18.68
C ALA A 482 -5.66 -8.57 -19.76
N VAL A 483 -4.55 -9.06 -20.30
CA VAL A 483 -3.83 -8.46 -21.42
C VAL A 483 -3.81 -9.40 -22.61
N TYR A 484 -3.88 -8.86 -23.82
CA TYR A 484 -3.71 -9.66 -25.03
C TYR A 484 -2.23 -9.74 -25.41
N VAL A 485 -1.75 -10.95 -25.71
CA VAL A 485 -0.39 -11.18 -26.21
C VAL A 485 -0.45 -11.64 -27.67
N PRO A 486 -0.08 -10.76 -28.63
CA PRO A 486 -0.01 -11.11 -30.05
C PRO A 486 1.04 -12.17 -30.36
N ALA A 487 0.73 -13.08 -31.28
CA ALA A 487 1.69 -14.12 -31.69
C ALA A 487 2.89 -13.55 -32.47
N ASN A 488 4.08 -14.09 -32.18
CA ASN A 488 5.32 -13.89 -32.94
C ASN A 488 5.88 -12.45 -33.00
N ILE A 489 5.63 -11.64 -31.97
CA ILE A 489 6.13 -10.24 -31.91
C ILE A 489 6.96 -10.01 -30.64
N GLY A 490 6.42 -10.37 -29.47
CA GLY A 490 7.07 -10.16 -28.18
C GLY A 490 8.18 -11.19 -27.95
N THR A 491 9.36 -10.70 -27.56
CA THR A 491 10.51 -11.56 -27.20
C THR A 491 11.01 -11.33 -25.78
N THR A 492 10.39 -10.42 -25.04
CA THR A 492 10.72 -10.16 -23.63
C THR A 492 10.10 -11.20 -22.71
N ARG A 493 10.87 -11.61 -21.69
CA ARG A 493 10.38 -12.41 -20.56
C ARG A 493 9.97 -11.56 -19.36
N GLY A 494 10.22 -10.25 -19.44
CA GLY A 494 10.10 -9.30 -18.36
C GLY A 494 9.08 -8.20 -18.62
N ALA A 495 8.03 -8.45 -19.43
CA ALA A 495 7.01 -7.44 -19.69
C ALA A 495 6.29 -7.12 -18.38
N ARG A 496 6.43 -5.88 -17.92
CA ARG A 496 6.03 -5.52 -16.56
C ARG A 496 4.81 -4.63 -16.59
N TYR A 497 3.67 -5.24 -16.29
CA TYR A 497 2.39 -4.57 -16.19
C TYR A 497 2.19 -4.01 -14.80
N ALA A 498 1.52 -2.88 -14.77
CA ALA A 498 1.33 -2.09 -13.58
C ALA A 498 -0.14 -1.71 -13.50
N ILE A 499 -0.86 -2.25 -12.53
CA ILE A 499 -2.32 -2.14 -12.40
C ILE A 499 -2.58 -1.09 -11.32
N ALA A 500 -3.09 0.08 -11.71
CA ALA A 500 -3.61 1.12 -10.83
C ALA A 500 -5.10 0.86 -10.60
N HIS A 501 -5.48 0.57 -9.36
CA HIS A 501 -6.85 0.21 -8.95
C HIS A 501 -7.07 0.63 -7.50
N ALA A 502 -8.25 1.20 -7.18
CA ALA A 502 -8.72 1.64 -5.86
C ALA A 502 -7.64 1.97 -4.83
N ASP A 503 -6.84 2.99 -5.14
CA ASP A 503 -5.77 3.54 -4.30
C ASP A 503 -4.57 2.60 -4.05
N ALA A 504 -4.42 1.58 -4.88
CA ALA A 504 -3.33 0.59 -4.88
C ALA A 504 -2.66 0.49 -6.26
N TYR A 505 -1.43 -0.03 -6.25
CA TYR A 505 -0.65 -0.26 -7.46
C TYR A 505 0.04 -1.61 -7.40
N ASP A 506 -0.34 -2.51 -8.30
CA ASP A 506 0.18 -3.88 -8.37
C ASP A 506 1.03 -4.08 -9.61
N TRP A 507 2.10 -4.87 -9.47
CA TRP A 507 2.97 -5.20 -10.59
C TRP A 507 2.87 -6.66 -10.96
N ARG A 508 2.77 -6.92 -12.26
CA ARG A 508 2.76 -8.25 -12.85
C ARG A 508 3.80 -8.34 -13.94
N THR A 509 4.76 -9.23 -13.74
CA THR A 509 5.71 -9.60 -14.79
C THR A 509 5.10 -10.73 -15.61
N LEU A 510 5.06 -10.53 -16.92
CA LEU A 510 4.57 -11.48 -17.90
C LEU A 510 5.70 -11.86 -18.85
N ASP A 511 5.93 -13.15 -19.02
CA ASP A 511 6.78 -13.65 -20.10
C ASP A 511 5.96 -13.70 -21.39
N GLN A 512 6.16 -12.71 -22.27
CA GLN A 512 5.41 -12.65 -23.53
C GLN A 512 5.79 -13.78 -24.50
N THR A 513 6.91 -14.47 -24.30
CA THR A 513 7.35 -15.56 -25.17
C THR A 513 6.52 -16.84 -24.98
N LEU A 514 5.78 -16.94 -23.87
CA LEU A 514 4.94 -18.08 -23.56
C LEU A 514 3.55 -18.01 -24.21
N TYR A 515 3.17 -16.86 -24.77
CA TYR A 515 1.80 -16.65 -25.22
C TYR A 515 1.70 -16.20 -26.69
N ALA A 516 0.66 -16.68 -27.38
CA ALA A 516 0.41 -16.38 -28.78
C ALA A 516 -1.09 -16.27 -29.06
N ASN A 517 -1.55 -15.08 -29.48
CA ASN A 517 -2.94 -14.76 -29.79
C ASN A 517 -3.93 -15.12 -28.68
N GLN A 518 -3.59 -14.76 -27.44
CA GLN A 518 -4.41 -15.12 -26.28
C GLN A 518 -4.46 -14.02 -25.23
N TRP A 519 -5.57 -14.03 -24.49
CA TRP A 519 -5.76 -13.22 -23.29
C TRP A 519 -5.10 -13.89 -22.10
N VAL A 520 -4.40 -13.11 -21.29
CA VAL A 520 -3.71 -13.58 -20.10
C VAL A 520 -4.15 -12.72 -18.92
N SER A 521 -4.75 -13.34 -17.90
CA SER A 521 -5.17 -12.64 -16.69
C SER A 521 -3.94 -12.20 -15.90
N LEU A 522 -3.92 -10.92 -15.55
CA LEU A 522 -3.02 -10.30 -14.59
C LEU A 522 -3.54 -10.43 -13.15
N GLY A 523 -4.81 -10.80 -12.95
CA GLY A 523 -5.44 -10.96 -11.64
C GLY A 523 -6.77 -10.23 -11.50
N ILE A 524 -7.40 -10.37 -10.34
CA ILE A 524 -8.64 -9.69 -9.98
C ILE A 524 -8.31 -8.54 -9.03
N TYR A 525 -8.78 -7.34 -9.37
CA TYR A 525 -8.45 -6.11 -8.68
C TYR A 525 -9.72 -5.29 -8.44
N TYR A 526 -9.79 -4.58 -7.32
CA TYR A 526 -10.93 -3.72 -7.03
C TYR A 526 -10.70 -2.36 -7.64
N PHE A 527 -11.59 -1.94 -8.52
CA PHE A 527 -11.57 -0.61 -9.12
C PHE A 527 -12.66 0.25 -8.50
N SER A 528 -12.32 1.49 -8.20
CA SER A 528 -13.21 2.54 -7.70
C SER A 528 -14.03 3.20 -8.82
N ALA A 529 -13.71 2.92 -10.09
CA ALA A 529 -14.37 3.46 -11.28
C ALA A 529 -14.43 4.99 -11.33
N THR A 530 -13.37 5.62 -10.83
CA THR A 530 -13.14 7.07 -10.86
C THR A 530 -12.72 7.58 -12.25
N GLY A 531 -12.28 6.67 -13.12
CA GLY A 531 -11.88 6.95 -14.51
C GLY A 531 -10.41 7.33 -14.69
N ASP A 532 -9.65 7.47 -13.61
CA ASP A 532 -8.19 7.69 -13.60
C ASP A 532 -7.37 6.41 -13.30
N GLU A 533 -8.05 5.29 -13.04
CA GLU A 533 -7.47 3.96 -12.87
C GLU A 533 -7.06 3.36 -14.22
N TYR A 534 -6.04 2.49 -14.24
CA TYR A 534 -5.52 1.97 -15.50
C TYR A 534 -4.59 0.76 -15.36
N VAL A 535 -4.31 0.12 -16.48
CA VAL A 535 -3.13 -0.76 -16.62
C VAL A 535 -2.03 0.00 -17.37
N ALA A 536 -0.79 -0.17 -16.96
CA ALA A 536 0.40 0.44 -17.56
C ALA A 536 1.40 -0.61 -17.97
N LEU A 537 2.19 -0.30 -18.99
CA LEU A 537 3.34 -1.08 -19.41
C LEU A 537 4.46 -0.11 -19.84
N SER A 538 5.67 -0.27 -19.33
CA SER A 538 6.84 0.52 -19.72
C SER A 538 7.92 -0.31 -20.39
N ASP A 539 8.85 0.36 -21.07
CA ASP A 539 10.02 -0.27 -21.71
C ASP A 539 11.01 -0.89 -20.70
N ALA A 540 10.79 -0.73 -19.40
CA ALA A 540 11.65 -1.23 -18.33
C ALA A 540 11.41 -2.72 -18.03
N THR A 541 12.10 -3.61 -18.75
CA THR A 541 11.99 -5.07 -18.57
C THR A 541 13.09 -5.68 -17.70
N PHE A 542 14.10 -4.89 -17.32
CA PHE A 542 15.31 -5.33 -16.60
C PHE A 542 16.16 -6.38 -17.34
N GLU A 543 15.88 -6.59 -18.62
CA GLU A 543 16.75 -7.32 -19.54
C GLU A 543 17.75 -6.35 -20.19
N SER A 544 18.86 -6.88 -20.74
CA SER A 544 19.88 -6.07 -21.41
C SER A 544 19.29 -5.08 -22.41
N ALA A 545 19.86 -3.86 -22.46
CA ALA A 545 19.33 -2.77 -23.28
C ALA A 545 19.14 -3.16 -24.74
N ARG A 546 17.91 -2.96 -25.23
CA ARG A 546 17.50 -3.22 -26.61
C ARG A 546 17.67 -4.68 -27.06
N ALA A 547 17.86 -5.62 -26.13
CA ALA A 547 18.03 -7.03 -26.42
C ALA A 547 16.70 -7.73 -26.77
N THR A 548 15.61 -7.30 -26.17
CA THR A 548 14.28 -7.90 -26.34
C THR A 548 13.29 -6.91 -26.94
N THR A 549 12.21 -7.45 -27.51
CA THR A 549 11.08 -6.68 -28.05
C THR A 549 9.91 -6.85 -27.09
N LEU A 550 9.43 -5.73 -26.58
CA LEU A 550 8.21 -5.63 -25.79
C LEU A 550 7.03 -5.37 -26.74
N VAL A 551 5.90 -6.01 -26.48
CA VAL A 551 4.65 -5.76 -27.22
C VAL A 551 3.62 -5.12 -26.31
N VAL A 552 2.92 -4.14 -26.88
CA VAL A 552 1.87 -3.34 -26.25
C VAL A 552 0.64 -3.49 -27.14
N ASP A 553 -0.46 -4.01 -26.59
CA ASP A 553 -1.68 -4.27 -27.37
C ASP A 553 -2.95 -3.88 -26.59
N ALA A 554 -3.79 -4.85 -26.21
CA ALA A 554 -5.06 -4.59 -25.54
C ALA A 554 -5.12 -5.04 -24.08
N VAL A 555 -5.94 -4.34 -23.30
CA VAL A 555 -6.30 -4.68 -21.92
C VAL A 555 -7.80 -4.90 -21.83
N ARG A 556 -8.22 -5.91 -21.07
CA ARG A 556 -9.62 -6.21 -20.79
C ARG A 556 -9.90 -6.14 -19.30
N PHE A 557 -11.04 -5.56 -18.96
CA PHE A 557 -11.63 -5.57 -17.62
C PHE A 557 -12.96 -6.33 -17.67
N SER A 558 -13.03 -7.43 -16.91
CA SER A 558 -14.25 -8.24 -16.76
C SER A 558 -14.77 -8.10 -15.35
N ALA A 559 -15.98 -7.51 -15.19
CA ALA A 559 -16.60 -7.36 -13.88
C ALA A 559 -16.81 -8.73 -13.21
N ARG A 560 -16.59 -8.79 -11.90
CA ARG A 560 -16.81 -9.98 -11.06
C ARG A 560 -17.95 -9.77 -10.07
#